data_AF-A0AAX6MYR4-F1
#
_entry.id   AF-A0AAX6MYR4-F1
#
_cell.length_a   1.000
_cell.length_b   1.000
_cell.length_c   1.000
_cell.angle_alpha   90.00
_cell.angle_beta   90.00
_cell.angle_gamma   90.00
#
_symmetry.space_group_name_H-M   'P 1'
#
loop_
_entity.id
_entity.type
_entity.pdbx_description
1 polymer ?
#
loop_
_entity_poly.entity_id
_entity_poly.type
_entity_poly.pdbx_seq_one_letter_code
_entity_poly.pdbx_strand_id
1 'polypeptide(L)'
;MDHPEQQIQHIIRSLTQYSRDDQRTALEDYFLPDAYFVHPFCRVPSFGDYKIPFTDLTINSRQFVFYIYQWYRILSPDIQLTIDSTSFDKNKNLLYVTIRQTFTLWFVPFSLWQANVKLVTVLELQRLSTDKSHKPLLSETPVPVNDDLRLTPQPPKLYFIKGQQDHYQVEDFLKFIAPWGASLLWMAWQLYATFICAIGVIFLRFPIAWFQKHVLRRDTKAIKTQ
;
A
#
# COMPACT_ATOMS: atom_id res chain seq x y z
N MET A 1 -12.10 -2.82 -12.36
CA MET A 1 -13.08 -2.73 -11.24
C MET A 1 -14.09 -1.64 -11.53
N ASP A 2 -15.37 -1.91 -11.36
CA ASP A 2 -16.46 -0.92 -11.39
C ASP A 2 -16.74 -0.35 -10.00
N HIS A 3 -16.66 -1.22 -8.99
CA HIS A 3 -16.91 -0.92 -7.58
C HIS A 3 -15.70 -1.34 -6.73
N PRO A 4 -14.64 -0.51 -6.66
CA PRO A 4 -13.38 -0.90 -6.02
C PRO A 4 -13.54 -1.39 -4.57
N GLU A 5 -14.36 -0.73 -3.74
CA GLU A 5 -14.55 -1.11 -2.33
C GLU A 5 -15.16 -2.50 -2.14
N GLN A 6 -16.03 -2.91 -3.06
CA GLN A 6 -16.74 -4.20 -2.99
C GLN A 6 -15.88 -5.32 -3.60
N GLN A 7 -15.14 -5.02 -4.67
CA GLN A 7 -14.40 -6.01 -5.44
C GLN A 7 -13.01 -6.29 -4.85
N ILE A 8 -12.40 -5.32 -4.16
CA ILE A 8 -11.00 -5.44 -3.73
C ILE A 8 -10.74 -6.60 -2.76
N GLN A 9 -11.74 -6.94 -1.94
CA GLN A 9 -11.59 -8.07 -1.02
C GLN A 9 -11.37 -9.38 -1.74
N HIS A 10 -12.10 -9.60 -2.83
CA HIS A 10 -11.91 -10.79 -3.65
C HIS A 10 -10.54 -10.76 -4.33
N ILE A 11 -10.14 -9.62 -4.90
CA ILE A 11 -8.85 -9.46 -5.59
C ILE A 11 -7.68 -9.75 -4.66
N ILE A 12 -7.66 -9.20 -3.44
CA ILE A 12 -6.59 -9.46 -2.46
C ILE A 12 -6.52 -10.94 -2.08
N ARG A 13 -7.69 -11.59 -1.90
CA ARG A 13 -7.73 -13.04 -1.64
C ARG A 13 -7.19 -13.82 -2.85
N SER A 14 -7.51 -13.41 -4.07
CA SER A 14 -6.97 -14.04 -5.28
C SER A 14 -5.46 -13.91 -5.41
N LEU A 15 -4.91 -12.78 -4.98
CA LEU A 15 -3.47 -12.55 -4.99
C LEU A 15 -2.72 -13.33 -3.90
N THR A 16 -3.38 -13.70 -2.80
CA THR A 16 -2.70 -14.24 -1.61
C THR A 16 -3.06 -15.69 -1.27
N GLN A 17 -4.25 -16.17 -1.63
CA GLN A 17 -4.80 -17.46 -1.17
C GLN A 17 -5.09 -18.45 -2.31
N TYR A 18 -5.21 -18.01 -3.56
CA TYR A 18 -5.53 -18.88 -4.69
C TYR A 18 -4.29 -19.42 -5.43
N SER A 19 -4.51 -20.15 -6.53
CA SER A 19 -3.45 -20.83 -7.28
C SER A 19 -2.52 -19.83 -8.00
N ARG A 20 -1.39 -20.31 -8.54
CA ARG A 20 -0.47 -19.47 -9.30
C ARG A 20 -1.16 -18.82 -10.51
N ASP A 21 -2.01 -19.59 -11.19
CA ASP A 21 -2.70 -19.14 -12.40
C ASP A 21 -3.79 -18.11 -12.06
N ASP A 22 -4.47 -18.29 -10.91
CA ASP A 22 -5.41 -17.30 -10.39
C ASP A 22 -4.70 -15.98 -10.02
N GLN A 23 -3.53 -16.06 -9.38
CA GLN A 23 -2.73 -14.87 -9.05
C GLN A 23 -2.29 -14.12 -10.31
N ARG A 24 -1.85 -14.85 -11.35
CA ARG A 24 -1.48 -14.25 -12.63
C ARG A 24 -2.69 -13.56 -13.28
N THR A 25 -3.81 -14.27 -13.36
CA THR A 25 -5.05 -13.75 -13.95
C THR A 25 -5.51 -12.49 -13.21
N ALA A 26 -5.51 -12.51 -11.87
CA ALA A 26 -5.87 -11.35 -11.06
C ALA A 26 -4.96 -10.14 -11.33
N LEU A 27 -3.64 -10.35 -11.48
CA LEU A 27 -2.74 -9.26 -11.86
C LEU A 27 -3.01 -8.75 -13.28
N GLU A 28 -3.22 -9.66 -14.24
CA GLU A 28 -3.49 -9.27 -15.63
C GLU A 28 -4.79 -8.47 -15.80
N ASP A 29 -5.83 -8.83 -15.05
CA ASP A 29 -7.15 -8.21 -15.11
C ASP A 29 -7.23 -6.89 -14.33
N TYR A 30 -6.52 -6.80 -13.20
CA TYR A 30 -6.69 -5.67 -12.27
C TYR A 30 -5.48 -4.74 -12.15
N PHE A 31 -4.26 -5.16 -12.51
CA PHE A 31 -3.06 -4.32 -12.42
C PHE A 31 -2.61 -3.84 -13.79
N LEU A 32 -2.16 -2.58 -13.86
CA LEU A 32 -1.51 -2.03 -15.05
C LEU A 32 -0.15 -2.69 -15.29
N PRO A 33 0.31 -2.82 -16.56
CA PRO A 33 1.61 -3.43 -16.86
C PRO A 33 2.79 -2.77 -16.14
N ASP A 34 2.71 -1.45 -15.95
CA ASP A 34 3.71 -0.63 -15.27
C ASP A 34 3.35 -0.35 -13.81
N ALA A 35 2.60 -1.24 -13.15
CA ALA A 35 2.19 -1.06 -11.77
C ALA A 35 3.39 -1.13 -10.81
N TYR A 36 3.52 -0.13 -9.92
CA TYR A 36 4.58 -0.13 -8.91
C TYR A 36 4.14 -0.82 -7.62
N PHE A 37 5.12 -1.23 -6.82
CA PHE A 37 4.89 -1.89 -5.54
C PHE A 37 5.88 -1.40 -4.49
N VAL A 38 5.39 -1.05 -3.31
CA VAL A 38 6.21 -0.62 -2.17
C VAL A 38 5.80 -1.40 -0.94
N HIS A 39 6.76 -2.11 -0.37
CA HIS A 39 6.61 -2.90 0.83
C HIS A 39 7.86 -2.72 1.70
N PRO A 40 7.83 -2.92 3.03
CA PRO A 40 9.00 -2.71 3.88
C PRO A 40 10.25 -3.50 3.47
N PHE A 41 10.09 -4.70 2.91
CA PHE A 41 11.20 -5.57 2.50
C PHE A 41 11.57 -5.51 1.01
N CYS A 42 10.70 -4.98 0.15
CA CYS A 42 10.94 -4.98 -1.29
C CYS A 42 10.19 -3.86 -2.01
N ARG A 43 10.68 -3.49 -3.18
CA ARG A 43 10.08 -2.45 -4.02
C ARG A 43 10.22 -2.81 -5.49
N VAL A 44 9.18 -2.52 -6.25
CA VAL A 44 9.16 -2.56 -7.72
C VAL A 44 8.90 -1.15 -8.23
N PRO A 45 9.84 -0.51 -8.94
CA PRO A 45 9.58 0.78 -9.58
C PRO A 45 8.59 0.63 -10.75
N SER A 46 7.92 1.72 -11.12
CA SER A 46 7.05 1.78 -12.31
C SER A 46 7.90 1.82 -13.58
N PHE A 47 7.77 0.83 -14.46
CA PHE A 47 8.35 0.80 -15.79
C PHE A 47 7.46 -0.05 -16.73
N GLY A 48 7.36 0.37 -17.99
CA GLY A 48 6.57 -0.30 -19.00
C GLY A 48 7.27 -1.55 -19.57
N ASP A 49 6.76 -2.01 -20.69
CA ASP A 49 7.29 -3.18 -21.38
C ASP A 49 8.73 -2.96 -21.83
N TYR A 50 9.62 -3.82 -21.36
CA TYR A 50 11.03 -3.88 -21.71
C TYR A 50 11.33 -5.23 -22.35
N LYS A 51 11.80 -5.19 -23.61
CA LYS A 51 12.22 -6.40 -24.33
C LYS A 51 13.64 -6.78 -23.90
N ILE A 52 13.82 -7.98 -23.39
CA ILE A 52 15.15 -8.46 -22.97
C ILE A 52 16.00 -8.70 -24.22
N PRO A 53 17.22 -8.13 -24.32
CA PRO A 53 18.11 -8.37 -25.44
C PRO A 53 18.35 -9.87 -25.66
N PHE A 54 18.38 -10.28 -26.93
CA PHE A 54 18.63 -11.68 -27.34
C PHE A 54 17.55 -12.70 -26.94
N THR A 55 16.36 -12.25 -26.50
CA THR A 55 15.19 -13.12 -26.26
C THR A 55 13.90 -12.48 -26.78
N ASP A 56 12.84 -13.27 -26.94
CA ASP A 56 11.49 -12.76 -27.23
C ASP A 56 10.67 -12.45 -25.96
N LEU A 57 11.34 -12.41 -24.80
CA LEU A 57 10.69 -12.13 -23.53
C LEU A 57 10.55 -10.63 -23.32
N THR A 58 9.33 -10.22 -22.96
CA THR A 58 9.01 -8.87 -22.52
C THR A 58 8.71 -8.90 -21.03
N ILE A 59 9.35 -8.01 -20.28
CA ILE A 59 9.14 -7.86 -18.84
C ILE A 59 8.65 -6.45 -18.53
N ASN A 60 7.81 -6.34 -17.51
CA ASN A 60 7.30 -5.07 -17.00
C ASN A 60 7.16 -5.15 -15.47
N SER A 61 6.86 -4.03 -14.82
CA SER A 61 6.75 -3.98 -13.36
C SER A 61 5.74 -4.99 -12.81
N ARG A 62 4.59 -5.16 -13.46
CA ARG A 62 3.55 -6.12 -13.04
C ARG A 62 4.08 -7.55 -12.95
N GLN A 63 4.99 -7.94 -13.84
CA GLN A 63 5.62 -9.26 -13.80
C GLN A 63 6.49 -9.45 -12.55
N PHE A 64 7.15 -8.41 -12.05
CA PHE A 64 7.88 -8.45 -10.78
C PHE A 64 6.93 -8.47 -9.57
N VAL A 65 5.81 -7.74 -9.63
CA VAL A 65 4.76 -7.83 -8.61
C VAL A 65 4.24 -9.27 -8.49
N PHE A 66 4.02 -9.94 -9.62
CA PHE A 66 3.68 -11.38 -9.63
C PHE A 66 4.73 -12.24 -8.92
N TYR A 67 6.02 -12.02 -9.17
CA TYR A 67 7.08 -12.77 -8.49
C TYR A 67 7.09 -12.54 -6.98
N ILE A 68 6.75 -11.34 -6.51
CA ILE A 68 6.62 -11.04 -5.08
C ILE A 68 5.48 -11.85 -4.45
N TYR A 69 4.28 -11.84 -5.05
CA TYR A 69 3.15 -12.64 -4.54
C TYR A 69 3.45 -14.15 -4.53
N GLN A 70 4.12 -14.63 -5.58
CA GLN A 70 4.59 -16.00 -5.65
C GLN A 70 5.61 -16.32 -4.55
N TRP A 71 6.53 -15.39 -4.27
CA TRP A 71 7.52 -15.54 -3.22
C TRP A 71 6.88 -15.56 -1.83
N TYR A 72 5.88 -14.71 -1.57
CA TYR A 72 5.16 -14.71 -0.29
C TYR A 72 4.47 -16.05 -0.01
N ARG A 73 3.88 -16.66 -1.03
CA ARG A 73 3.30 -18.00 -0.92
C ARG A 73 4.34 -19.10 -0.67
N ILE A 74 5.53 -18.97 -1.27
CA ILE A 74 6.65 -19.87 -0.98
C ILE A 74 7.09 -19.72 0.48
N LEU A 75 7.17 -18.49 1.01
CA LEU A 75 7.61 -18.25 2.39
C LEU A 75 6.57 -18.67 3.43
N SER A 76 5.28 -18.47 3.13
CA SER A 76 4.17 -18.81 4.00
C SER A 76 3.06 -19.48 3.18
N PRO A 77 3.02 -20.81 3.12
CA PRO A 77 1.99 -21.54 2.38
C PRO A 77 0.58 -21.35 2.95
N ASP A 78 0.46 -21.25 4.29
CA ASP A 78 -0.81 -21.12 5.01
C ASP A 78 -1.07 -19.65 5.42
N ILE A 79 -1.46 -18.81 4.46
CA ILE A 79 -1.76 -17.39 4.71
C ILE A 79 -3.21 -17.22 5.17
N GLN A 80 -3.38 -16.84 6.44
CA GLN A 80 -4.67 -16.39 6.95
C GLN A 80 -4.76 -14.87 6.84
N LEU A 81 -5.72 -14.38 6.05
CA LEU A 81 -5.91 -12.97 5.77
C LEU A 81 -7.36 -12.55 6.06
N THR A 82 -7.51 -11.48 6.83
CA THR A 82 -8.78 -10.84 7.14
C THR A 82 -8.72 -9.37 6.72
N ILE A 83 -9.74 -8.91 6.00
CA ILE A 83 -9.89 -7.50 5.65
C ILE A 83 -10.83 -6.87 6.67
N ASP A 84 -10.32 -5.89 7.40
CA ASP A 84 -11.07 -5.22 8.47
C ASP A 84 -11.94 -4.08 7.91
N SER A 85 -11.42 -3.34 6.92
CA SER A 85 -12.15 -2.23 6.29
C SER A 85 -11.60 -1.87 4.91
N THR A 86 -12.45 -1.28 4.08
CA THR A 86 -12.12 -0.67 2.78
C THR A 86 -12.68 0.75 2.73
N SER A 87 -11.96 1.67 2.11
CA SER A 87 -12.40 3.05 1.91
C SER A 87 -11.82 3.61 0.62
N PHE A 88 -12.67 4.09 -0.29
CA PHE A 88 -12.25 4.63 -1.59
C PHE A 88 -12.39 6.15 -1.66
N ASP A 89 -11.25 6.84 -1.75
CA ASP A 89 -11.18 8.26 -2.09
C ASP A 89 -11.24 8.43 -3.61
N LYS A 90 -12.43 8.70 -4.13
CA LYS A 90 -12.69 8.93 -5.57
C LYS A 90 -11.96 10.16 -6.12
N ASN A 91 -11.71 11.19 -5.31
CA ASN A 91 -11.11 12.43 -5.77
C ASN A 91 -9.62 12.24 -6.06
N LYS A 92 -8.96 11.39 -5.26
CA LYS A 92 -7.54 11.04 -5.43
C LYS A 92 -7.32 9.70 -6.14
N ASN A 93 -8.38 8.96 -6.42
CA ASN A 93 -8.35 7.57 -6.88
C ASN A 93 -7.49 6.67 -5.98
N LEU A 94 -7.63 6.83 -4.65
CA LEU A 94 -6.90 6.02 -3.67
C LEU A 94 -7.86 5.09 -2.94
N LEU A 95 -7.55 3.80 -2.93
CA LEU A 95 -8.29 2.79 -2.19
C LEU A 95 -7.46 2.33 -0.99
N TYR A 96 -7.99 2.59 0.20
CA TYR A 96 -7.39 2.18 1.46
C TYR A 96 -7.99 0.85 1.89
N VAL A 97 -7.14 -0.11 2.22
CA VAL A 97 -7.55 -1.42 2.71
C VAL A 97 -6.81 -1.74 4.00
N THR A 98 -7.54 -1.95 5.08
CA THR A 98 -6.96 -2.41 6.35
C THR A 98 -6.98 -3.93 6.38
N ILE A 99 -5.82 -4.54 6.58
CA ILE A 99 -5.63 -5.98 6.51
C ILE A 99 -4.97 -6.46 7.79
N ARG A 100 -5.53 -7.54 8.37
CA ARG A 100 -4.84 -8.37 9.36
C ARG A 100 -4.42 -9.66 8.67
N GLN A 101 -3.16 -10.03 8.86
CA GLN A 101 -2.63 -11.27 8.31
C GLN A 101 -1.78 -11.97 9.35
N THR A 102 -1.81 -13.30 9.30
CA THR A 102 -0.94 -14.17 10.08
C THR A 102 0.04 -14.80 9.12
N PHE A 103 1.32 -14.45 9.28
CA PHE A 103 2.40 -14.97 8.47
C PHE A 103 3.19 -16.02 9.24
N THR A 104 3.35 -17.19 8.63
CA THR A 104 4.03 -18.35 9.23
C THR A 104 5.11 -18.85 8.28
N LEU A 105 6.37 -18.78 8.69
CA LEU A 105 7.51 -19.25 7.89
C LEU A 105 7.61 -20.77 7.96
N TRP A 106 7.42 -21.48 6.84
CA TRP A 106 7.39 -22.95 6.82
C TRP A 106 8.71 -23.63 7.20
N PHE A 107 9.85 -22.94 7.00
CA PHE A 107 11.18 -23.49 7.25
C PHE A 107 11.72 -23.18 8.65
N VAL A 108 10.98 -22.44 9.48
CA VAL A 108 11.34 -22.20 10.88
C VAL A 108 10.72 -23.34 11.70
N PRO A 109 11.53 -24.21 12.34
CA PRO A 109 10.99 -25.30 13.12
C PRO A 109 10.26 -24.75 14.35
N PHE A 110 9.12 -25.36 14.65
CA PHE A 110 8.21 -25.06 15.76
C PHE A 110 7.35 -23.80 15.58
N SER A 111 6.12 -23.85 16.12
CA SER A 111 5.13 -22.76 16.28
C SER A 111 5.64 -21.52 17.04
N LEU A 112 6.96 -21.34 17.16
CA LEU A 112 7.67 -20.25 17.83
C LEU A 112 7.64 -18.94 17.04
N TRP A 113 7.33 -18.96 15.74
CA TRP A 113 7.27 -17.75 14.92
C TRP A 113 5.97 -17.65 14.11
N GLN A 114 4.98 -16.98 14.69
CA GLN A 114 3.78 -16.51 13.99
C GLN A 114 3.70 -14.99 14.11
N ALA A 115 3.84 -14.31 12.98
CA ALA A 115 3.71 -12.87 12.92
C ALA A 115 2.26 -12.50 12.64
N ASN A 116 1.50 -12.21 13.69
CA ASN A 116 0.18 -11.58 13.58
C ASN A 116 0.39 -10.07 13.42
N VAL A 117 0.14 -9.57 12.22
CA VAL A 117 0.43 -8.18 11.85
C VAL A 117 -0.81 -7.49 11.30
N LYS A 118 -0.90 -6.19 11.54
CA LYS A 118 -1.87 -5.32 10.92
C LYS A 118 -1.14 -4.37 9.96
N LEU A 119 -1.73 -4.14 8.80
CA LEU A 119 -1.23 -3.18 7.84
C LEU A 119 -2.36 -2.42 7.18
N VAL A 120 -2.01 -1.28 6.60
CA VAL A 120 -2.87 -0.52 5.69
C VAL A 120 -2.22 -0.55 4.32
N THR A 121 -2.89 -1.17 3.36
CA THR A 121 -2.50 -1.11 1.96
C THR A 121 -3.20 0.08 1.31
N VAL A 122 -2.42 0.93 0.65
CA VAL A 122 -2.92 2.02 -0.19
C VAL A 122 -2.74 1.59 -1.65
N LEU A 123 -3.85 1.49 -2.36
CA LEU A 123 -3.87 1.17 -3.77
C LEU A 123 -4.16 2.43 -4.56
N GLU A 124 -3.23 2.82 -5.42
CA GLU A 124 -3.41 3.88 -6.40
C GLU A 124 -4.16 3.30 -7.60
N LEU A 125 -5.33 3.85 -7.89
CA LEU A 125 -6.18 3.41 -8.98
C LEU A 125 -6.11 4.40 -10.14
N GLN A 126 -6.20 3.88 -11.36
CA GLN A 126 -6.32 4.67 -12.58
C GLN A 126 -7.58 4.22 -13.32
N ARG A 127 -8.41 5.21 -13.69
CA ARG A 127 -9.64 4.95 -14.44
C ARG A 127 -9.37 5.05 -15.94
N LEU A 128 -9.45 3.92 -16.64
CA LEU A 128 -9.15 3.82 -18.06
C LEU A 128 -10.32 3.22 -18.84
N SER A 129 -10.46 3.64 -20.10
CA SER A 129 -11.36 2.99 -21.04
C SER A 129 -10.84 1.59 -21.39
N THR A 130 -11.76 0.65 -21.61
CA THR A 130 -11.39 -0.73 -21.95
C THR A 130 -11.80 -1.14 -23.36
N ASP A 131 -11.09 -2.12 -23.89
CA ASP A 131 -11.48 -2.81 -25.13
C ASP A 131 -12.63 -3.83 -24.89
N LYS A 132 -13.00 -4.57 -25.93
CA LYS A 132 -14.02 -5.64 -25.85
C LYS A 132 -13.63 -6.79 -24.93
N SER A 133 -12.33 -6.90 -24.59
CA SER A 133 -11.76 -7.90 -23.70
C SER A 133 -11.52 -7.35 -22.29
N HIS A 134 -12.08 -6.18 -21.96
CA HIS A 134 -11.92 -5.49 -20.67
C HIS A 134 -10.47 -5.11 -20.31
N LYS A 135 -9.56 -5.08 -21.29
CA LYS A 135 -8.17 -4.67 -21.07
C LYS A 135 -8.02 -3.15 -21.16
N PRO A 136 -7.10 -2.55 -20.38
CA PRO A 136 -6.92 -1.10 -20.36
C PRO A 136 -6.33 -0.58 -21.67
N LEU A 137 -6.94 0.47 -22.22
CA LEU A 137 -6.40 1.21 -23.36
C LEU A 137 -5.37 2.22 -22.87
N LEU A 138 -4.08 1.86 -22.90
CA LEU A 138 -2.97 2.67 -22.38
C LEU A 138 -2.63 3.91 -23.23
N SER A 139 -3.21 4.03 -24.43
CA SER A 139 -2.90 5.06 -25.43
C SER A 139 -3.98 6.12 -25.56
N GLU A 140 -4.57 6.62 -24.47
CA GLU A 140 -5.43 7.82 -24.54
C GLU A 140 -4.55 9.06 -24.73
N THR A 141 -4.13 9.32 -25.97
CA THR A 141 -3.87 10.71 -26.38
C THR A 141 -5.21 11.46 -26.31
N PRO A 142 -5.27 12.67 -25.74
CA PRO A 142 -6.50 13.45 -25.73
C PRO A 142 -6.80 13.85 -27.18
N VAL A 143 -7.60 13.04 -27.87
CA VAL A 143 -8.14 13.41 -29.19
C VAL A 143 -9.09 14.58 -28.94
N PRO A 144 -8.88 15.76 -29.53
CA PRO A 144 -9.80 16.87 -29.41
C PRO A 144 -11.14 16.41 -30.00
N VAL A 145 -12.15 16.34 -29.15
CA VAL A 145 -13.49 15.93 -29.55
C VAL A 145 -14.13 17.15 -30.21
N ASN A 146 -14.23 17.13 -31.54
CA ASN A 146 -15.23 17.94 -32.23
C ASN A 146 -16.60 17.38 -31.83
N ASP A 147 -17.39 18.20 -31.15
CA ASP A 147 -18.56 17.81 -30.34
C ASP A 147 -19.81 17.46 -31.17
N ASP A 148 -19.72 17.46 -32.51
CA ASP A 148 -20.93 17.56 -33.32
C ASP A 148 -21.54 16.21 -33.77
N LEU A 149 -20.89 15.06 -33.57
CA LEU A 149 -21.42 13.75 -33.99
C LEU A 149 -20.93 12.58 -33.11
N ARG A 150 -21.43 12.42 -31.89
CA ARG A 150 -21.18 11.21 -31.07
C ARG A 150 -22.40 10.28 -31.02
N LEU A 151 -22.54 9.48 -32.08
CA LEU A 151 -23.47 8.33 -32.16
C LEU A 151 -22.83 7.00 -31.72
N THR A 152 -21.57 7.00 -31.26
CA THR A 152 -20.88 5.78 -30.78
C THR A 152 -20.93 5.69 -29.25
N PRO A 153 -21.34 4.53 -28.68
CA PRO A 153 -21.27 4.30 -27.23
C PRO A 153 -19.83 4.51 -26.75
N GLN A 154 -19.61 5.34 -25.73
CA GLN A 154 -18.30 5.44 -25.11
C GLN A 154 -17.89 4.07 -24.52
N PRO A 155 -16.63 3.65 -24.70
CA PRO A 155 -16.16 2.40 -24.11
C PRO A 155 -16.32 2.45 -22.57
N PRO A 156 -16.68 1.32 -21.94
CA PRO A 156 -16.79 1.26 -20.49
C PRO A 156 -15.44 1.62 -19.84
N LYS A 157 -15.50 2.38 -18.74
CA LYS A 157 -14.31 2.82 -17.99
C LYS A 157 -14.21 2.07 -16.68
N LEU A 158 -13.10 1.37 -16.48
CA LEU A 158 -12.82 0.58 -15.28
C LEU A 158 -11.64 1.17 -14.50
N TYR A 159 -11.62 0.92 -13.19
CA TYR A 159 -10.47 1.16 -12.35
C TYR A 159 -9.47 0.00 -12.42
N PHE A 160 -8.21 0.33 -12.64
CA PHE A 160 -7.06 -0.56 -12.59
C PHE A 160 -6.08 -0.09 -11.52
N ILE A 161 -5.34 -1.02 -10.91
CA ILE A 161 -4.34 -0.74 -9.88
C ILE A 161 -3.05 -0.31 -10.59
N LYS A 162 -2.69 0.95 -10.40
CA LYS A 162 -1.44 1.57 -10.87
C LYS A 162 -0.30 1.41 -9.87
N GLY A 163 -0.64 1.28 -8.59
CA GLY A 163 0.36 1.14 -7.55
C GLY A 163 -0.19 0.55 -6.26
N GLN A 164 0.68 -0.12 -5.52
CA GLN A 164 0.39 -0.65 -4.21
C GLN A 164 1.47 -0.24 -3.22
N GLN A 165 1.05 0.26 -2.06
CA GLN A 165 1.92 0.61 -0.93
C GLN A 165 1.42 -0.05 0.34
N ASP A 166 2.24 -0.87 0.97
CA ASP A 166 1.91 -1.55 2.22
C ASP A 166 2.54 -0.83 3.41
N HIS A 167 1.71 -0.24 4.26
CA HIS A 167 2.13 0.46 5.47
C HIS A 167 1.93 -0.41 6.70
N TYR A 168 3.04 -0.80 7.31
CA TYR A 168 3.08 -1.50 8.58
C TYR A 168 3.33 -0.53 9.72
N GLN A 169 2.72 -0.78 10.87
CA GLN A 169 3.19 -0.13 12.09
C GLN A 169 4.59 -0.67 12.44
N VAL A 170 5.41 0.14 13.11
CA VAL A 170 6.81 -0.24 13.41
C VAL A 170 6.85 -1.48 14.30
N GLU A 171 5.94 -1.57 15.25
CA GLU A 171 5.78 -2.73 16.13
C GLU A 171 5.42 -4.01 15.37
N ASP A 172 4.64 -3.91 14.30
CA ASP A 172 4.27 -5.05 13.45
C ASP A 172 5.41 -5.43 12.51
N PHE A 173 6.12 -4.45 11.97
CA PHE A 173 7.33 -4.67 11.19
C PHE A 173 8.42 -5.41 12.01
N LEU A 174 8.60 -5.03 13.28
CA LEU A 174 9.56 -5.68 14.17
C LEU A 174 9.29 -7.17 14.40
N LYS A 175 8.02 -7.62 14.30
CA LYS A 175 7.65 -9.03 14.43
C LYS A 175 8.25 -9.91 13.32
N PHE A 176 8.68 -9.33 12.19
CA PHE A 176 9.35 -10.05 11.11
C PHE A 176 10.87 -10.14 11.27
N ILE A 177 11.50 -9.18 11.96
CA ILE A 177 12.97 -9.05 12.00
C ILE A 177 13.54 -9.58 13.30
N ALA A 178 12.87 -9.34 14.42
CA ALA A 178 13.38 -9.67 15.74
C ALA A 178 12.36 -10.55 16.48
N PRO A 179 12.68 -11.83 16.71
CA PRO A 179 11.87 -12.65 17.61
C PRO A 179 11.96 -12.09 19.05
N TRP A 180 11.04 -12.54 19.91
CA TRP A 180 11.09 -12.34 21.37
C TRP A 180 10.93 -10.88 21.86
N GLY A 181 9.70 -10.37 21.81
CA GLY A 181 9.33 -9.18 22.58
C GLY A 181 9.88 -7.85 22.03
N ALA A 182 10.55 -7.81 20.88
CA ALA A 182 10.98 -6.56 20.26
C ALA A 182 9.82 -5.56 20.05
N SER A 183 8.65 -6.07 19.65
CA SER A 183 7.41 -5.29 19.59
C SER A 183 7.00 -4.73 20.96
N LEU A 184 7.12 -5.52 22.04
CA LEU A 184 6.86 -5.06 23.42
C LEU A 184 7.87 -4.00 23.86
N LEU A 185 9.15 -4.18 23.57
CA LEU A 185 10.20 -3.23 23.88
C LEU A 185 9.97 -1.90 23.13
N TRP A 186 9.55 -1.97 21.87
CA TRP A 186 9.19 -0.79 21.09
C TRP A 186 7.99 -0.06 21.69
N MET A 187 6.95 -0.79 22.10
CA MET A 187 5.82 -0.20 22.81
C MET A 187 6.25 0.43 24.14
N ALA A 188 7.14 -0.22 24.91
CA ALA A 188 7.69 0.34 26.13
C ALA A 188 8.47 1.63 25.86
N TRP A 189 9.25 1.68 24.78
CA TRP A 189 9.93 2.89 24.32
C TRP A 189 8.94 4.01 23.94
N GLN A 190 7.87 3.70 23.22
CA GLN A 190 6.82 4.68 22.87
C GLN A 190 6.15 5.27 24.12
N LEU A 191 5.86 4.43 25.11
CA LEU A 191 5.29 4.88 26.40
C LEU A 191 6.28 5.74 27.18
N TYR A 192 7.56 5.35 27.22
CA TYR A 192 8.62 6.15 27.83
C TYR A 192 8.76 7.51 27.14
N ALA A 193 8.80 7.56 25.80
CA ALA A 193 8.85 8.81 25.06
C ALA A 193 7.62 9.70 25.34
N THR A 194 6.43 9.11 25.43
CA THR A 194 5.19 9.82 25.80
C THR A 194 5.29 10.45 27.19
N PHE A 195 5.83 9.70 28.16
CA PHE A 195 6.08 10.20 29.52
C PHE A 195 7.07 11.37 29.53
N ILE A 196 8.17 11.27 28.76
CA ILE A 196 9.15 12.36 28.62
C ILE A 196 8.51 13.59 27.96
N CYS A 197 7.65 13.44 26.95
CA CYS A 197 6.91 14.55 26.37
C CYS A 197 6.02 15.25 27.40
N ALA A 198 5.29 14.50 28.23
CA ALA A 198 4.42 15.05 29.26
C ALA A 198 5.22 15.82 30.33
N ILE A 199 6.31 15.22 30.85
CA ILE A 199 7.23 15.88 31.78
C ILE A 199 7.84 17.12 31.14
N GLY A 200 8.33 17.01 29.91
CA GLY A 200 8.92 18.10 29.16
C GLY A 200 7.99 19.30 29.08
N VAL A 201 6.70 19.10 28.76
CA VAL A 201 5.72 20.19 28.75
C VAL A 201 5.51 20.79 30.14
N ILE A 202 5.38 19.99 31.19
CA ILE A 202 5.15 20.49 32.56
C ILE A 202 6.34 21.34 33.04
N PHE A 203 7.56 20.85 32.85
CA PHE A 203 8.75 21.47 33.42
C PHE A 203 9.39 22.51 32.50
N LEU A 204 9.34 22.35 31.18
CA LEU A 204 10.01 23.25 30.24
C LEU A 204 9.12 24.40 29.73
N ARG A 205 7.79 24.35 29.93
CA ARG A 205 6.89 25.42 29.47
C ARG A 205 7.24 26.79 30.05
N PHE A 206 7.48 26.89 31.36
CA PHE A 206 7.84 28.15 32.01
C PHE A 206 9.26 28.62 31.65
N PRO A 207 10.31 27.77 31.69
CA PRO A 207 11.65 28.12 31.24
C PRO A 207 11.68 28.59 29.78
N ILE A 208 10.96 27.92 28.88
CA ILE A 208 10.90 28.29 27.46
C ILE A 208 10.20 29.64 27.29
N ALA A 209 9.07 29.86 27.95
CA ALA A 209 8.36 31.15 27.87
C ALA A 209 9.21 32.31 28.44
N TRP A 210 9.91 32.06 29.55
CA TRP A 210 10.84 33.02 30.12
C TRP A 210 12.00 33.32 29.15
N PHE A 211 12.63 32.29 28.58
CA PHE A 211 13.73 32.45 27.62
C PHE A 211 13.29 33.19 26.35
N GLN A 212 12.11 32.86 25.82
CA GLN A 212 11.54 33.54 24.65
C GLN A 212 11.29 35.03 24.91
N LYS A 213 10.80 35.37 26.11
CA LYS A 213 10.53 36.76 26.50
C LYS A 213 11.82 37.54 26.77
N HIS A 214 12.75 36.95 27.51
CA HIS A 214 13.91 37.66 28.05
C HIS A 214 15.16 37.61 27.15
N VAL A 215 15.36 36.52 26.42
CA VAL A 215 16.53 36.35 25.53
C VAL A 215 16.17 36.64 24.08
N LEU A 216 15.07 36.05 23.58
CA LEU A 216 14.67 36.21 22.18
C LEU A 216 13.79 37.44 21.92
N ARG A 217 13.35 38.15 22.96
CA ARG A 217 12.43 39.32 22.90
C ARG A 217 11.20 39.10 22.01
N ARG A 218 10.71 37.85 21.90
CA ARG A 218 9.51 37.53 21.13
C ARG A 218 8.28 37.76 22.01
N ASP A 219 7.40 38.65 21.57
CA ASP A 219 6.21 39.03 22.33
C ASP A 219 5.16 37.91 22.30
N THR A 220 4.95 37.27 23.45
CA THR A 220 4.20 36.00 23.57
C THR A 220 2.69 36.16 23.38
N LYS A 221 2.20 37.40 23.19
CA LYS A 221 0.78 37.71 22.94
C LYS A 221 0.28 37.25 21.56
N ALA A 222 1.18 37.00 20.59
CA ALA A 222 0.81 36.56 19.25
C ALA A 222 0.23 35.12 19.19
N ILE A 223 0.42 34.30 20.24
CA ILE A 223 0.02 32.88 20.26
C ILE A 223 -1.47 32.70 20.68
N LYS A 224 -2.17 33.76 21.08
CA LYS A 224 -3.58 33.69 21.52
C LYS A 224 -4.61 33.75 20.39
N THR A 225 -4.20 33.79 19.13
CA THR A 225 -5.10 33.82 17.97
C THR A 225 -4.70 32.75 16.97
N GLN A 226 -4.98 31.49 17.32
CA GLN A 226 -5.19 30.39 16.39
C GLN A 226 -6.05 29.33 17.06
#